data_AF-M2Z578-F1
#
_entry.id   AF-M2Z578-F1
#
_cell.length_a   1.000
_cell.length_b   1.000
_cell.length_c   1.000
_cell.angle_alpha   90.00
_cell.angle_beta   90.00
_cell.angle_gamma   90.00
#
_symmetry.space_group_name_H-M   'P 1'
#
loop_
_entity.id
_entity.type
_entity.pdbx_description
1 polymer ?
#
loop_
_entity_poly.entity_id
_entity_poly.type
_entity_poly.pdbx_seq_one_letter_code
_entity_poly.pdbx_strand_id
1 'polypeptide(L)'
;MLIGSPPPSASAETAGTTLWEARWQHVRLVPRDGGGANGHPVNLAKADIRNGLAQLRLDSGNGEPVEMLTADERAFVAEQLSKALAKAGPDQDVSIATIGMRKTILGLNEPRLTTLRAFMGTDGLNLIVGEALSEPPNDTGTYQKVDPRLVSFQEGRRSAPAKAEARWKILAADKSAVTLRRSDWAAIPATAMAVPEPGSEEAQKQAQGQMEQMQQQMRQMQQQMQQPQKPAAAPAAPPAAPPPAVEDRLRTLDQLKAKGLISQKEYAAKRRQIIDSF
;
A
#
# COMPACT_ATOMS: atom_id res chain seq x y z
N MET A 1 -24.29 24.16 -58.79
CA MET A 1 -24.61 24.36 -57.36
C MET A 1 -23.92 23.25 -56.59
N LEU A 2 -22.77 23.55 -55.97
CA LEU A 2 -22.02 22.60 -55.14
C LEU A 2 -22.53 22.72 -53.70
N ILE A 3 -23.19 21.67 -53.23
CA ILE A 3 -23.70 21.56 -51.86
C ILE A 3 -22.49 21.21 -51.00
N GLY A 4 -21.92 22.21 -50.32
CA GLY A 4 -20.84 21.99 -49.37
C GLY A 4 -21.37 21.24 -48.16
N SER A 5 -20.89 20.01 -47.97
CA SER A 5 -21.07 19.27 -46.72
C SER A 5 -20.49 20.10 -45.57
N PRO A 6 -21.19 20.27 -44.43
CA PRO A 6 -20.60 20.89 -43.27
C PRO A 6 -19.41 20.03 -42.80
N PRO A 7 -18.33 20.63 -42.26
CA PRO A 7 -17.25 19.87 -41.66
C PRO A 7 -17.82 19.00 -40.53
N PRO A 8 -17.29 17.78 -40.29
CA PRO A 8 -17.69 16.99 -39.15
C PRO A 8 -17.40 17.78 -37.88
N SER A 9 -18.45 17.99 -37.09
CA SER A 9 -18.40 18.63 -35.79
C SER A 9 -17.26 18.05 -34.95
N ALA A 10 -16.27 18.88 -34.65
CA ALA A 10 -15.29 18.62 -33.62
C ALA A 10 -16.07 18.29 -32.33
N SER A 11 -16.07 17.01 -31.97
CA SER A 11 -16.73 16.54 -30.76
C SER A 11 -15.85 16.91 -29.59
N ALA A 12 -16.12 18.10 -29.04
CA ALA A 12 -15.78 18.59 -27.70
C ALA A 12 -14.54 17.95 -27.06
N GLU A 13 -13.37 18.50 -27.41
CA GLU A 13 -12.17 18.39 -26.61
C GLU A 13 -12.48 19.00 -25.24
N THR A 14 -12.57 18.19 -24.20
CA THR A 14 -12.84 18.67 -22.84
C THR A 14 -11.72 19.62 -22.45
N ALA A 15 -11.99 20.93 -22.48
CA ALA A 15 -11.01 21.99 -22.25
C ALA A 15 -10.43 21.91 -20.82
N GLY A 16 -9.34 21.16 -20.68
CA GLY A 16 -8.55 21.08 -19.47
C GLY A 16 -7.42 22.10 -19.46
N THR A 17 -6.95 22.48 -18.28
CA THR A 17 -5.76 23.34 -18.14
C THR A 17 -4.50 22.48 -18.18
N THR A 18 -3.69 22.60 -19.23
CA THR A 18 -2.41 21.89 -19.34
C THR A 18 -1.38 22.48 -18.37
N LEU A 19 -0.85 21.62 -17.49
CA LEU A 19 0.21 21.96 -16.56
C LEU A 19 1.60 21.61 -17.10
N TRP A 20 1.68 20.54 -17.90
CA TRP A 20 2.89 20.07 -18.55
C TRP A 20 2.55 19.19 -19.76
N GLU A 21 3.37 19.23 -20.80
CA GLU A 21 3.20 18.41 -21.99
C GLU A 21 4.54 18.16 -22.67
N ALA A 22 4.78 16.92 -23.11
CA ALA A 22 5.93 16.54 -23.91
C ALA A 22 5.59 15.37 -24.83
N ARG A 23 5.56 15.63 -26.15
CA ARG A 23 5.28 14.65 -27.22
C ARG A 23 3.95 13.92 -27.00
N TRP A 24 3.98 12.75 -26.35
CA TRP A 24 2.82 11.87 -26.09
C TRP A 24 2.48 11.77 -24.60
N GLN A 25 3.10 12.61 -23.78
CA GLN A 25 2.92 12.65 -22.34
C GLN A 25 2.34 14.00 -21.97
N HIS A 26 1.42 14.02 -21.01
CA HIS A 26 0.79 15.25 -20.54
C HIS A 26 0.42 15.18 -19.08
N VAL A 27 0.20 16.34 -18.49
CA VAL A 27 -0.42 16.53 -17.19
C VAL A 27 -1.41 17.69 -17.34
N ARG A 28 -2.70 17.40 -17.16
CA ARG A 28 -3.78 18.35 -17.40
C ARG A 28 -4.76 18.32 -16.24
N LEU A 29 -5.32 19.47 -15.88
CA LEU A 29 -6.49 19.56 -15.01
C LEU A 29 -7.73 19.48 -15.89
N VAL A 30 -8.54 18.44 -15.73
CA VAL A 30 -9.74 18.21 -16.52
C VAL A 30 -10.97 18.32 -15.62
N PRO A 31 -12.15 18.71 -16.15
CA PRO A 31 -13.39 18.67 -15.39
C PRO A 31 -13.67 17.24 -14.89
N ARG A 32 -14.22 17.13 -13.67
CA ARG A 32 -14.74 15.86 -13.18
C ARG A 32 -15.83 15.35 -14.11
N ASP A 33 -15.81 14.05 -14.41
CA ASP A 33 -16.75 13.40 -15.32
C ASP A 33 -17.81 12.55 -14.58
N GLY A 34 -17.94 12.75 -13.26
CA GLY A 34 -18.91 12.04 -12.41
C GLY A 34 -18.55 12.05 -10.92
N GLY A 35 -19.40 11.43 -10.11
CA GLY A 35 -19.20 11.29 -8.66
C GLY A 35 -19.32 12.61 -7.87
N GLY A 36 -18.97 12.54 -6.58
CA GLY A 36 -18.96 13.70 -5.68
C GLY A 36 -17.80 14.67 -5.94
N ALA A 37 -17.82 15.80 -5.24
CA ALA A 37 -16.72 16.76 -5.25
C ALA A 37 -15.44 16.15 -4.67
N ASN A 38 -14.29 16.62 -5.16
CA ASN A 38 -12.98 16.16 -4.72
C ASN A 38 -12.53 16.86 -3.44
N GLY A 39 -11.71 16.18 -2.65
CA GLY A 39 -11.00 16.75 -1.50
C GLY A 39 -9.83 17.64 -1.92
N HIS A 40 -9.99 18.46 -2.96
CA HIS A 40 -8.97 19.34 -3.53
C HIS A 40 -9.21 20.81 -3.14
N PRO A 41 -8.17 21.65 -3.13
CA PRO A 41 -6.76 21.32 -3.34
C PRO A 41 -6.15 20.55 -2.16
N VAL A 42 -5.15 19.72 -2.43
CA VAL A 42 -4.46 18.94 -1.39
C VAL A 42 -2.95 18.88 -1.63
N ASN A 43 -2.19 19.03 -0.55
CA ASN A 43 -0.74 18.87 -0.57
C ASN A 43 -0.38 17.45 -0.12
N LEU A 44 0.03 16.63 -1.08
CA LEU A 44 0.56 15.29 -0.82
C LEU A 44 2.06 15.24 -1.12
N ALA A 45 2.82 14.58 -0.25
CA ALA A 45 4.23 14.36 -0.48
C ALA A 45 4.44 13.41 -1.67
N LYS A 46 5.46 13.70 -2.48
CA LYS A 46 5.82 12.86 -3.63
C LYS A 46 6.12 11.42 -3.22
N ALA A 47 6.80 11.24 -2.08
CA ALA A 47 7.14 9.92 -1.55
C ALA A 47 5.89 9.10 -1.22
N ASP A 48 4.88 9.71 -0.59
CA ASP A 48 3.62 9.06 -0.25
C ASP A 48 2.85 8.62 -1.51
N ILE A 49 2.77 9.49 -2.51
CA ILE A 49 2.14 9.15 -3.80
C ILE A 49 2.90 7.99 -4.47
N ARG A 50 4.24 8.07 -4.52
CA ARG A 50 5.10 7.03 -5.11
C ARG A 50 4.88 5.67 -4.43
N ASN A 51 4.88 5.66 -3.10
CA ASN A 51 4.60 4.49 -2.28
C ASN A 51 3.23 3.89 -2.60
N GLY A 52 2.20 4.73 -2.67
CA GLY A 52 0.86 4.31 -3.06
C GLY A 52 0.79 3.68 -4.45
N LEU A 53 1.42 4.32 -5.44
CA LEU A 53 1.49 3.82 -6.82
C LEU A 53 2.27 2.51 -6.93
N ALA A 54 3.30 2.30 -6.08
CA ALA A 54 4.07 1.07 -6.03
C ALA A 54 3.26 -0.14 -5.55
N GLN A 55 2.10 0.07 -4.93
CA GLN A 55 1.18 -0.99 -4.54
C GLN A 55 0.29 -1.49 -5.69
N LEU A 56 0.31 -0.82 -6.84
CA LEU A 56 -0.52 -1.19 -7.99
C LEU A 56 0.21 -2.17 -8.90
N ARG A 57 -0.52 -3.19 -9.33
CA ARG A 57 -0.12 -4.17 -10.33
C ARG A 57 -1.12 -4.14 -11.47
N LEU A 58 -0.70 -4.63 -12.63
CA LEU A 58 -1.53 -4.79 -13.80
C LEU A 58 -1.49 -6.25 -14.21
N ASP A 59 -2.65 -6.90 -14.18
CA ASP A 59 -2.84 -8.15 -14.89
C ASP A 59 -3.16 -7.79 -16.34
N SER A 60 -2.33 -8.22 -17.28
CA SER A 60 -2.52 -7.95 -18.72
C SER A 60 -3.36 -9.04 -19.42
N GLY A 61 -3.83 -10.03 -18.67
CA GLY A 61 -4.49 -11.24 -19.18
C GLY A 61 -3.51 -12.29 -19.72
N ASN A 62 -2.21 -11.96 -19.79
CA ASN A 62 -1.16 -12.81 -20.33
C ASN A 62 -0.02 -12.93 -19.31
N GLY A 63 0.05 -14.07 -18.61
CA GLY A 63 1.13 -14.37 -17.66
C GLY A 63 0.96 -13.72 -16.28
N GLU A 64 2.09 -13.54 -15.58
CA GLU A 64 2.11 -12.99 -14.22
C GLU A 64 1.78 -11.48 -14.22
N PRO A 65 1.07 -10.99 -13.18
CA PRO A 65 0.83 -9.56 -13.02
C PRO A 65 2.14 -8.76 -12.98
N VAL A 66 2.19 -7.68 -13.75
CA VAL A 66 3.34 -6.79 -13.85
C VAL A 66 3.14 -5.53 -13.00
N GLU A 67 4.23 -4.78 -12.77
CA GLU A 67 4.09 -3.43 -12.21
C GLU A 67 3.35 -2.51 -13.19
N MET A 68 2.36 -1.77 -12.69
CA MET A 68 1.56 -0.88 -13.53
C MET A 68 2.39 0.28 -14.10
N LEU A 69 3.34 0.79 -13.31
CA LEU A 69 4.28 1.88 -13.65
C LEU A 69 5.69 1.41 -13.28
N THR A 70 6.72 1.68 -14.10
CA THR A 70 8.13 1.49 -13.71
C THR A 70 8.50 2.40 -12.54
N ALA A 71 9.64 2.17 -11.89
CA ALA A 71 10.16 3.07 -10.84
C ALA A 71 10.31 4.53 -11.34
N ASP A 72 10.84 4.71 -12.55
CA ASP A 72 11.02 6.04 -13.15
C ASP A 72 9.68 6.71 -13.47
N GLU A 73 8.73 5.96 -14.05
CA GLU A 73 7.36 6.45 -14.27
C GLU A 73 6.67 6.80 -12.95
N ARG A 74 6.81 5.97 -11.91
CA ARG A 74 6.24 6.24 -10.58
C ARG A 74 6.79 7.54 -10.01
N ALA A 75 8.10 7.77 -10.11
CA ALA A 75 8.73 9.00 -9.63
C ALA A 75 8.21 10.23 -10.40
N PHE A 76 8.11 10.13 -11.73
CA PHE A 76 7.55 11.18 -12.57
C PHE A 76 6.08 11.47 -12.24
N VAL A 77 5.23 10.45 -12.26
CA VAL A 77 3.79 10.57 -11.97
C VAL A 77 3.56 11.12 -10.57
N ALA A 78 4.31 10.66 -9.56
CA ALA A 78 4.20 11.16 -8.20
C ALA A 78 4.56 12.65 -8.08
N GLU A 79 5.60 13.10 -8.78
CA GLU A 79 5.93 14.52 -8.83
C GLU A 79 4.82 15.35 -9.48
N GLN A 80 4.31 14.89 -10.62
CA GLN A 80 3.27 15.62 -11.35
C GLN A 80 1.95 15.66 -10.59
N LEU A 81 1.55 14.54 -9.97
CA LEU A 81 0.36 14.48 -9.12
C LEU A 81 0.48 15.41 -7.91
N SER A 82 1.62 15.42 -7.22
CA SER A 82 1.84 16.33 -6.08
C SER A 82 1.61 17.79 -6.48
N LYS A 83 2.17 18.22 -7.62
CA LYS A 83 2.00 19.60 -8.14
C LYS A 83 0.58 19.88 -8.62
N ALA A 84 -0.06 18.92 -9.28
CA ALA A 84 -1.37 19.09 -9.90
C ALA A 84 -2.49 19.07 -8.86
N LEU A 85 -2.46 18.14 -7.90
CA LEU A 85 -3.46 18.03 -6.82
C LEU A 85 -3.45 19.24 -5.87
N ALA A 86 -2.28 19.87 -5.70
CA ALA A 86 -2.15 21.13 -4.96
C ALA A 86 -2.81 22.33 -5.66
N LYS A 87 -3.05 22.24 -6.98
CA LYS A 87 -3.64 23.29 -7.80
C LYS A 87 -5.08 23.00 -8.23
N ALA A 88 -5.47 21.72 -8.27
CA ALA A 88 -6.78 21.29 -8.72
C ALA A 88 -7.88 21.87 -7.82
N GLY A 89 -8.98 22.28 -8.42
CA GLY A 89 -10.21 22.62 -7.70
C GLY A 89 -11.03 21.38 -7.32
N PRO A 90 -12.08 21.55 -6.50
CA PRO A 90 -12.97 20.46 -6.09
C PRO A 90 -13.76 19.82 -7.25
N ASP A 91 -13.91 20.52 -8.37
CA ASP A 91 -14.56 20.02 -9.59
C ASP A 91 -13.56 19.55 -10.67
N GLN A 92 -12.28 19.42 -10.33
CA GLN A 92 -11.22 19.07 -11.27
C GLN A 92 -10.48 17.79 -10.86
N ASP A 93 -10.19 17.00 -11.88
CA ASP A 93 -9.35 15.80 -11.83
C ASP A 93 -8.02 16.07 -12.53
N VAL A 94 -7.02 15.26 -12.23
CA VAL A 94 -5.72 15.30 -12.90
C VAL A 94 -5.68 14.19 -13.95
N SER A 95 -5.55 14.54 -15.23
CA SER A 95 -5.28 13.62 -16.34
C SER A 95 -3.78 13.58 -16.61
N ILE A 96 -3.20 12.38 -16.67
CA ILE A 96 -1.79 12.14 -16.94
C ILE A 96 -1.66 11.12 -18.05
N ALA A 97 -0.81 11.40 -19.05
CA ALA A 97 -0.28 10.39 -19.95
C ALA A 97 1.23 10.28 -19.72
N THR A 98 1.74 9.06 -19.59
CA THR A 98 3.16 8.77 -19.35
C THR A 98 3.64 7.63 -20.23
N ILE A 99 4.91 7.67 -20.63
CA ILE A 99 5.56 6.62 -21.40
C ILE A 99 6.71 6.03 -20.59
N GLY A 100 6.67 4.72 -20.38
CA GLY A 100 7.74 3.95 -19.76
C GLY A 100 8.39 2.99 -20.72
N MET A 101 9.71 2.80 -20.59
CA MET A 101 10.42 1.74 -21.30
C MET A 101 10.22 0.42 -20.55
N ARG A 102 9.69 -0.59 -21.23
CA ARG A 102 9.44 -1.92 -20.67
C ARG A 102 10.31 -2.96 -21.35
N LYS A 103 10.88 -3.87 -20.56
CA LYS A 103 11.63 -5.01 -21.09
C LYS A 103 10.65 -6.06 -21.63
N THR A 104 10.83 -6.46 -22.88
CA THR A 104 10.13 -7.60 -23.46
C THR A 104 10.76 -8.92 -23.02
N ILE A 105 10.12 -10.04 -23.37
CA ILE A 105 10.64 -11.40 -23.13
C ILE A 105 12.01 -11.60 -23.80
N LEU A 106 12.29 -10.89 -24.90
CA LEU A 106 13.58 -10.91 -25.60
C LEU A 106 14.61 -9.93 -25.00
N GLY A 107 14.28 -9.26 -23.90
CA GLY A 107 15.15 -8.29 -23.24
C GLY A 107 15.26 -6.93 -23.93
N LEU A 108 14.48 -6.68 -24.98
CA LEU A 108 14.44 -5.39 -25.68
C LEU A 108 13.60 -4.39 -24.88
N ASN A 109 14.00 -3.12 -24.88
CA ASN A 109 13.21 -2.06 -24.26
C ASN A 109 12.22 -1.48 -25.28
N GLU A 110 10.93 -1.56 -24.98
CA GLU A 110 9.86 -1.00 -25.78
C GLU A 110 9.12 0.10 -25.01
N PRO A 111 8.81 1.24 -25.64
CA PRO A 111 8.01 2.26 -25.00
C PRO A 111 6.56 1.77 -24.87
N ARG A 112 5.96 2.02 -23.71
CA ARG A 112 4.57 1.71 -23.40
C ARG A 112 3.90 2.93 -22.78
N LEU A 113 2.76 3.29 -23.33
CA LEU A 113 1.92 4.40 -22.89
C LEU A 113 0.95 3.92 -21.80
N THR A 114 0.78 4.74 -20.77
CA THR A 114 -0.26 4.58 -19.76
C THR A 114 -0.94 5.92 -19.53
N THR A 115 -2.28 5.92 -19.50
CA THR A 115 -3.06 7.11 -19.17
C THR A 115 -3.81 6.91 -17.86
N LEU A 116 -3.83 7.95 -17.04
CA LEU A 116 -4.34 7.94 -15.68
C LEU A 116 -5.20 9.17 -15.44
N ARG A 117 -6.32 9.00 -14.77
CA ARG A 117 -7.10 10.07 -14.14
C ARG A 117 -6.98 9.91 -12.63
N ALA A 118 -6.60 10.97 -11.94
CA ALA A 118 -6.36 10.96 -10.50
C ALA A 118 -7.11 12.07 -9.77
N PHE A 119 -7.55 11.78 -8.55
CA PHE A 119 -8.20 12.75 -7.68
C PHE A 119 -8.23 12.29 -6.22
N MET A 120 -8.47 13.21 -5.30
CA MET A 120 -8.63 12.95 -3.88
C MET A 120 -10.09 12.71 -3.54
N GLY A 121 -10.40 11.49 -3.13
CA GLY A 121 -11.70 11.11 -2.58
C GLY A 121 -11.68 11.05 -1.04
N THR A 122 -12.80 10.65 -0.44
CA THR A 122 -12.89 10.43 1.01
C THR A 122 -12.10 9.21 1.50
N ASP A 123 -11.80 8.29 0.59
CA ASP A 123 -11.06 7.04 0.81
C ASP A 123 -9.58 7.13 0.42
N GLY A 124 -9.11 8.32 0.05
CA GLY A 124 -7.72 8.60 -0.31
C GLY A 124 -7.53 8.93 -1.79
N LEU A 125 -6.34 8.67 -2.31
CA LEU A 125 -5.97 8.96 -3.68
C LEU A 125 -6.65 7.94 -4.61
N ASN A 126 -7.59 8.40 -5.42
CA ASN A 126 -8.25 7.61 -6.42
C ASN A 126 -7.49 7.71 -7.75
N LEU A 127 -7.34 6.58 -8.41
CA LEU A 127 -6.68 6.45 -9.70
C LEU A 127 -7.53 5.60 -10.64
N ILE A 128 -7.79 6.12 -11.82
CA ILE A 128 -8.52 5.44 -12.89
C ILE A 128 -7.61 5.33 -14.11
N VAL A 129 -7.36 4.12 -14.56
CA VAL A 129 -6.54 3.84 -15.75
C VAL A 129 -7.43 3.94 -16.99
N GLY A 130 -7.01 4.69 -18.01
CA GLY A 130 -7.71 4.77 -19.30
C GLY A 130 -7.14 3.77 -20.30
N GLU A 131 -5.85 3.88 -20.53
CA GLU A 131 -5.01 2.98 -21.32
C GLU A 131 -3.91 2.43 -20.42
N ALA A 132 -3.65 1.12 -20.53
CA ALA A 132 -2.64 0.45 -19.74
C ALA A 132 -1.65 -0.24 -20.67
N LEU A 133 -0.39 0.19 -20.59
CA LEU A 133 0.74 -0.36 -21.36
C LEU A 133 0.42 -0.51 -22.87
N SER A 134 -0.24 0.48 -23.47
CA SER A 134 -0.51 0.50 -24.91
C SER A 134 0.74 0.89 -25.69
N GLU A 135 0.77 0.55 -26.98
CA GLU A 135 1.80 1.08 -27.86
C GLU A 135 1.59 2.58 -28.01
N PRO A 136 2.62 3.42 -27.78
CA PRO A 136 2.50 4.83 -28.08
C PRO A 136 2.28 5.02 -29.59
N PRO A 137 1.65 6.12 -30.01
CA PRO A 137 1.48 6.41 -31.43
C PRO A 137 2.83 6.37 -32.17
N ASN A 138 2.89 5.56 -33.23
CA ASN A 138 4.10 5.28 -33.98
C ASN A 138 4.66 6.55 -34.63
N ASP A 139 5.93 6.85 -34.35
CA ASP A 139 6.73 7.87 -35.04
C ASP A 139 8.19 7.38 -35.20
N THR A 140 8.38 6.06 -35.23
CA THR A 140 9.69 5.39 -35.24
C THR A 140 10.10 4.79 -36.59
N GLY A 141 9.42 5.17 -37.68
CA GLY A 141 10.13 5.31 -38.96
C GLY A 141 9.89 4.28 -40.08
N THR A 142 8.67 3.77 -40.29
CA THR A 142 8.37 3.10 -41.57
C THR A 142 7.16 3.62 -42.33
N TYR A 143 6.02 4.00 -41.74
CA TYR A 143 4.94 4.62 -42.52
C TYR A 143 4.16 5.62 -41.66
N GLN A 144 4.19 6.89 -42.10
CA GLN A 144 3.43 8.06 -41.62
C GLN A 144 3.83 8.63 -40.25
N LYS A 145 4.36 9.87 -40.26
CA LYS A 145 4.33 10.74 -39.09
C LYS A 145 2.86 10.91 -38.70
N VAL A 146 2.45 10.34 -37.57
CA VAL A 146 1.10 10.56 -37.05
C VAL A 146 1.03 12.02 -36.57
N ASP A 147 0.13 12.83 -37.13
CA ASP A 147 -0.11 14.17 -36.61
C ASP A 147 -0.58 14.04 -35.15
N PRO A 148 0.14 14.60 -34.17
CA PRO A 148 -0.23 14.48 -32.77
C PRO A 148 -1.64 14.99 -32.46
N ARG A 149 -2.20 15.88 -33.30
CA ARG A 149 -3.57 16.37 -33.17
C ARG A 149 -4.64 15.34 -33.53
N LEU A 150 -4.27 14.30 -34.27
CA LEU A 150 -5.18 13.23 -34.69
C LEU A 150 -5.16 12.03 -33.74
N VAL A 151 -4.24 12.02 -32.76
CA VAL A 151 -4.18 10.99 -31.74
C VAL A 151 -5.12 11.34 -30.60
N SER A 152 -6.14 10.52 -30.40
CA SER A 152 -7.00 10.61 -29.22
C SER A 152 -6.57 9.59 -28.18
N PHE A 153 -6.03 10.07 -27.06
CA PHE A 153 -5.80 9.24 -25.88
C PHE A 153 -7.11 8.91 -25.18
N GLN A 154 -7.27 7.67 -24.74
CA GLN A 154 -8.37 7.30 -23.87
C GLN A 154 -8.00 7.66 -22.43
N GLU A 155 -8.62 8.69 -21.90
CA GLU A 155 -8.48 9.02 -20.48
C GLU A 155 -9.32 8.06 -19.63
N GLY A 156 -8.84 7.78 -18.40
CA GLY A 156 -9.66 7.11 -17.39
C GLY A 156 -10.90 7.95 -17.09
N ARG A 157 -12.03 7.29 -16.78
CA ARG A 157 -13.33 7.94 -16.55
C ARG A 157 -13.98 7.43 -15.29
N ARG A 158 -14.59 8.31 -14.50
CA ARG A 158 -15.41 7.90 -13.35
C ARG A 158 -16.70 7.23 -13.81
N SER A 159 -17.31 7.81 -14.84
CA SER A 159 -18.65 7.45 -15.33
C SER A 159 -18.71 6.08 -16.03
N ALA A 160 -17.60 5.62 -16.60
CA ALA A 160 -17.56 4.38 -17.37
C ALA A 160 -16.20 3.67 -17.20
N PRO A 161 -16.16 2.33 -17.21
CA PRO A 161 -14.89 1.60 -17.27
C PRO A 161 -14.11 1.93 -18.53
N ALA A 162 -12.81 1.68 -18.47
CA ALA A 162 -11.99 1.47 -19.66
C ALA A 162 -12.69 0.49 -20.63
N LYS A 163 -12.42 0.61 -21.93
CA LYS A 163 -13.10 -0.15 -23.00
C LYS A 163 -13.33 -1.61 -22.60
N ALA A 164 -14.54 -2.15 -22.85
CA ALA A 164 -14.91 -3.51 -22.49
C ALA A 164 -13.99 -4.60 -23.09
N GLU A 165 -13.23 -4.26 -24.13
CA GLU A 165 -12.25 -5.13 -24.79
C GLU A 165 -10.87 -5.11 -24.13
N ALA A 166 -10.67 -4.26 -23.11
CA ALA A 166 -9.47 -4.24 -22.31
C ALA A 166 -9.34 -5.57 -21.57
N ARG A 167 -8.36 -6.38 -21.97
CA ARG A 167 -8.01 -7.65 -21.30
C ARG A 167 -7.29 -7.45 -19.98
N TRP A 168 -6.92 -6.21 -19.66
CA TRP A 168 -6.17 -5.87 -18.47
C TRP A 168 -7.07 -5.45 -17.32
N LYS A 169 -6.58 -5.63 -16.09
CA LYS A 169 -7.20 -5.13 -14.86
C LYS A 169 -6.14 -4.73 -13.84
N ILE A 170 -6.45 -3.73 -13.04
CA ILE A 170 -5.65 -3.34 -11.89
C ILE A 170 -5.78 -4.42 -10.82
N LEU A 171 -4.64 -4.78 -10.25
CA LEU A 171 -4.52 -5.58 -9.05
C LEU A 171 -3.82 -4.77 -7.97
N ALA A 172 -4.09 -5.10 -6.70
CA ALA A 172 -3.34 -4.58 -5.57
C ALA A 172 -2.24 -5.60 -5.20
N ALA A 173 -1.09 -5.11 -4.76
CA ALA A 173 -0.05 -5.96 -4.19
C ALA A 173 -0.56 -6.71 -2.95
N ASP A 174 0.07 -7.85 -2.64
CA ASP A 174 -0.32 -8.67 -1.50
C ASP A 174 -0.30 -7.88 -0.19
N LYS A 175 -1.36 -8.04 0.61
CA LYS A 175 -1.56 -7.33 1.90
C LYS A 175 -1.57 -5.81 1.78
N SER A 176 -1.75 -5.26 0.58
CA SER A 176 -1.97 -3.83 0.39
C SER A 176 -3.34 -3.41 0.95
N ALA A 177 -3.41 -2.18 1.46
CA ALA A 177 -4.66 -1.56 1.88
C ALA A 177 -5.43 -0.92 0.69
N VAL A 178 -4.92 -1.01 -0.54
CA VAL A 178 -5.58 -0.50 -1.74
C VAL A 178 -6.92 -1.21 -1.96
N THR A 179 -7.96 -0.43 -2.24
CA THR A 179 -9.30 -0.93 -2.55
C THR A 179 -9.56 -0.80 -4.05
N LEU A 180 -9.98 -1.89 -4.70
CA LEU A 180 -10.37 -1.88 -6.11
C LEU A 180 -11.87 -1.62 -6.23
N ARG A 181 -12.24 -0.50 -6.88
CA ARG A 181 -13.63 -0.09 -7.12
C ARG A 181 -14.18 -0.70 -8.41
N ARG A 182 -13.32 -0.81 -9.41
CA ARG A 182 -13.59 -1.36 -10.75
C ARG A 182 -12.28 -1.93 -11.30
N SER A 183 -12.35 -2.69 -12.40
CA SER A 183 -11.16 -3.28 -13.03
C SER A 183 -10.08 -2.27 -13.43
N ASP A 184 -10.45 -1.00 -13.60
CA ASP A 184 -9.60 0.11 -14.00
C ASP A 184 -9.54 1.22 -12.93
N TRP A 185 -10.14 1.02 -11.74
CA TRP A 185 -10.24 2.06 -10.71
C TRP A 185 -9.79 1.52 -9.35
N ALA A 186 -8.69 2.09 -8.84
CA ALA A 186 -8.17 1.85 -7.50
C ALA A 186 -8.31 3.08 -6.59
N ALA A 187 -8.62 2.85 -5.32
CA ALA A 187 -8.54 3.82 -4.25
C ALA A 187 -7.38 3.45 -3.32
N ILE A 188 -6.44 4.38 -3.16
CA ILE A 188 -5.21 4.22 -2.39
C ILE A 188 -5.35 5.02 -1.09
N PRO A 189 -5.61 4.36 0.04
CA PRO A 189 -5.74 5.06 1.32
C PRO A 189 -4.40 5.60 1.80
N ALA A 190 -4.43 6.56 2.73
CA ALA A 190 -3.22 7.12 3.35
C ALA A 190 -2.34 6.04 4.00
N THR A 191 -2.93 4.97 4.54
CA THR A 191 -2.19 3.83 5.09
C THR A 191 -1.38 3.08 4.04
N ALA A 192 -1.88 2.96 2.80
CA ALA A 192 -1.12 2.35 1.70
C ALA A 192 0.02 3.27 1.22
N MET A 193 -0.21 4.59 1.23
CA MET A 193 0.81 5.59 0.87
C MET A 193 1.93 5.72 1.90
N ALA A 194 1.66 5.38 3.17
CA ALA A 194 2.65 5.41 4.24
C ALA A 194 3.64 4.22 4.21
N VAL A 195 3.35 3.16 3.45
CA VAL A 195 4.22 1.98 3.34
C VAL A 195 5.29 2.24 2.29
N PRO A 196 6.59 2.34 2.65
CA PRO A 196 7.63 2.63 1.67
C PRO A 196 7.74 1.54 0.61
N GLU A 197 8.00 1.98 -0.62
CA GLU A 197 8.25 1.07 -1.74
C GLU A 197 9.41 0.10 -1.41
N PRO A 198 9.24 -1.22 -1.58
CA PRO A 198 10.34 -2.18 -1.38
C PRO A 198 11.56 -1.82 -2.24
N GLY A 199 12.73 -1.73 -1.60
CA GLY A 199 13.99 -1.38 -2.26
C GLY A 199 14.29 0.12 -2.30
N SER A 200 13.35 1.00 -1.95
CA SER A 200 13.61 2.43 -1.76
C SER A 200 14.61 2.69 -0.61
N GLU A 201 15.29 3.83 -0.64
CA GLU A 201 16.19 4.22 0.46
C GLU A 201 15.46 4.31 1.80
N GLU A 202 14.21 4.78 1.80
CA GLU A 202 13.41 4.85 3.03
C GLU A 202 13.08 3.44 3.56
N ALA A 203 12.74 2.49 2.69
CA ALA A 203 12.51 1.10 3.08
C ALA A 203 13.80 0.44 3.64
N GLN A 204 14.95 0.72 3.01
CA GLN A 204 16.25 0.23 3.48
C GLN A 204 16.60 0.81 4.86
N LYS A 205 16.41 2.12 5.06
CA LYS A 205 16.63 2.78 6.36
C LYS A 205 15.71 2.24 7.44
N GLN A 206 14.43 2.01 7.13
CA GLN A 206 13.50 1.40 8.07
C GLN A 206 13.87 -0.04 8.42
N ALA A 207 14.28 -0.84 7.44
CA ALA A 207 14.73 -2.21 7.67
C ALA A 207 16.01 -2.26 8.52
N GLN A 208 16.97 -1.35 8.27
CA GLN A 208 18.18 -1.20 9.08
C GLN A 208 17.82 -0.80 10.52
N GLY A 209 16.98 0.21 10.71
CA GLY A 209 16.55 0.65 12.04
C GLY A 209 15.79 -0.44 12.82
N GLN A 210 14.94 -1.22 12.17
CA GLN A 210 14.29 -2.39 12.78
C GLN A 210 15.29 -3.47 13.18
N MET A 211 16.31 -3.74 12.34
CA MET A 211 17.36 -4.70 12.65
C MET A 211 18.23 -4.25 13.83
N GLU A 212 18.57 -2.96 13.90
CA GLU A 212 19.29 -2.38 15.03
C GLU A 212 18.48 -2.46 16.34
N GLN A 213 17.18 -2.15 16.29
CA GLN A 213 16.29 -2.32 17.45
C GLN A 213 16.22 -3.78 17.89
N MET A 214 16.09 -4.73 16.96
CA MET A 214 16.06 -6.15 17.28
C MET A 214 17.39 -6.65 17.87
N GLN A 215 18.53 -6.15 17.38
CA GLN A 215 19.84 -6.43 17.98
C GLN A 215 19.99 -5.83 19.38
N GLN A 216 19.47 -4.62 19.61
CA GLN A 216 19.44 -4.02 20.95
C GLN A 216 18.55 -4.83 21.89
N GLN A 217 17.37 -5.27 21.43
CA GLN A 217 16.46 -6.11 22.20
C GLN A 217 17.11 -7.47 22.54
N MET A 218 17.78 -8.11 21.58
CA MET A 218 18.55 -9.35 21.83
C MET A 218 19.69 -9.13 22.83
N ARG A 219 20.42 -8.00 22.75
CA ARG A 219 21.46 -7.66 23.74
C ARG A 219 20.89 -7.45 25.13
N GLN A 220 19.75 -6.77 25.26
CA GLN A 220 19.06 -6.61 26.55
C GLN A 220 18.58 -7.95 27.10
N MET A 221 18.02 -8.83 26.26
CA MET A 221 17.60 -10.17 26.64
C MET A 221 18.79 -11.03 27.12
N GLN A 222 19.93 -10.96 26.42
CA GLN A 222 21.16 -11.63 26.82
C GLN A 222 21.69 -11.10 28.15
N GLN A 223 21.64 -9.80 28.39
CA GLN A 223 22.04 -9.19 29.67
C GLN A 223 21.12 -9.60 30.82
N GLN A 224 19.81 -9.74 30.60
CA GLN A 224 18.88 -10.26 31.61
C GLN A 224 19.13 -11.74 31.92
N MET A 225 19.50 -12.56 30.92
CA MET A 225 19.86 -13.97 31.16
C MET A 225 21.25 -14.15 31.77
N GLN A 226 22.17 -13.20 31.55
CA GLN A 226 23.53 -13.22 32.10
C GLN A 226 23.65 -12.48 33.43
N GLN A 227 22.63 -11.73 33.88
CA GLN A 227 22.56 -11.33 35.28
C GLN A 227 22.44 -12.62 36.09
N PRO A 228 23.45 -12.98 36.89
CA PRO A 228 23.22 -13.93 37.96
C PRO A 228 22.05 -13.33 38.74
N GLN A 229 21.02 -14.11 39.05
CA GLN A 229 20.16 -13.75 40.16
C GLN A 229 21.10 -13.50 41.32
N LYS A 230 21.45 -12.23 41.58
CA LYS A 230 22.10 -11.84 42.82
C LYS A 230 21.15 -12.44 43.85
N PRO A 231 21.61 -13.37 44.71
CA PRO A 231 20.84 -13.70 45.89
C PRO A 231 20.54 -12.32 46.48
N ALA A 232 19.26 -11.98 46.59
CA ALA A 232 18.88 -10.79 47.33
C ALA A 232 19.69 -10.88 48.63
N ALA A 233 20.55 -9.89 48.89
CA ALA A 233 21.18 -9.79 50.18
C ALA A 233 20.03 -9.91 51.17
N ALA A 234 20.03 -11.00 51.93
CA ALA A 234 18.94 -11.32 52.82
C ALA A 234 18.65 -10.06 53.63
N PRO A 235 17.43 -9.52 53.61
CA PRO A 235 17.02 -8.65 54.69
C PRO A 235 17.38 -9.40 55.97
N ALA A 236 18.06 -8.75 56.90
CA ALA A 236 18.36 -9.32 58.21
C ALA A 236 17.14 -10.11 58.68
N ALA A 237 17.35 -11.41 58.93
CA ALA A 237 16.26 -12.35 59.16
C ALA A 237 15.28 -11.75 60.19
N PRO A 238 14.00 -11.56 59.84
CA PRO A 238 12.97 -11.49 60.86
C PRO A 238 13.06 -12.78 61.68
N PRO A 239 12.82 -12.76 63.00
CA PRO A 239 12.77 -13.98 63.79
C PRO A 239 11.85 -14.99 63.09
N ALA A 240 12.35 -16.22 62.97
CA ALA A 240 11.68 -17.31 62.28
C ALA A 240 10.21 -17.37 62.73
N ALA A 241 9.30 -17.13 61.79
CA ALA A 241 7.89 -17.41 62.01
C ALA A 241 7.78 -18.91 62.36
N PRO A 242 7.01 -19.27 63.42
CA PRO A 242 6.83 -20.66 63.77
C PRO A 242 6.30 -21.42 62.56
N PRO A 243 6.72 -22.69 62.35
CA PRO A 243 6.19 -23.50 61.26
C PRO A 243 4.66 -23.47 61.33
N PRO A 244 3.95 -23.30 60.20
CA PRO A 244 2.49 -23.27 60.21
C PRO A 244 1.99 -24.52 60.91
N ALA A 245 1.11 -24.31 61.89
CA ALA A 245 0.57 -25.37 62.73
C ALA A 245 0.00 -26.47 61.83
N VAL A 246 0.06 -27.71 62.29
CA VAL A 246 -0.36 -28.86 61.49
C VAL A 246 -1.81 -28.70 61.01
N GLU A 247 -2.69 -28.08 61.80
CA GLU A 247 -4.03 -27.62 61.39
C GLU A 247 -4.04 -26.80 60.07
N ASP A 248 -3.16 -25.81 59.94
CA ASP A 248 -3.13 -24.92 58.75
C ASP A 248 -2.67 -25.67 57.49
N ARG A 249 -1.76 -26.63 57.66
CA ARG A 249 -1.27 -27.49 56.58
C ARG A 249 -2.36 -28.46 56.10
N LEU A 250 -3.13 -29.02 57.02
CA LEU A 250 -4.28 -29.88 56.70
C LEU A 250 -5.37 -29.10 55.98
N ARG A 251 -5.69 -27.88 56.45
CA ARG A 251 -6.70 -27.01 55.83
C ARG A 251 -6.33 -26.60 54.40
N THR A 252 -5.05 -26.32 54.16
CA THR A 252 -4.54 -26.01 52.81
C THR A 252 -4.66 -27.22 51.88
N LEU A 253 -4.39 -28.43 52.39
CA LEU A 253 -4.54 -29.68 51.63
C LEU A 253 -5.99 -29.98 51.25
N ASP A 254 -6.93 -29.72 52.15
CA ASP A 254 -8.36 -29.86 51.88
C ASP A 254 -8.83 -28.88 50.80
N GLN A 255 -8.35 -27.63 50.82
CA GLN A 255 -8.66 -26.64 49.79
C GLN A 255 -8.11 -27.03 48.41
N LEU A 256 -6.90 -27.59 48.35
CA LEU A 256 -6.29 -28.04 47.09
C LEU A 256 -7.04 -29.24 46.50
N LYS A 257 -7.50 -30.17 47.34
CA LYS A 257 -8.37 -31.28 46.92
C LYS A 257 -9.72 -30.77 46.43
N ALA A 258 -10.35 -29.85 47.16
CA ALA A 258 -11.64 -29.28 46.79
C ALA A 258 -11.60 -28.53 45.45
N LYS A 259 -10.46 -27.92 45.12
CA LYS A 259 -10.21 -27.27 43.82
C LYS A 259 -9.80 -28.22 42.70
N GLY A 260 -9.70 -29.54 42.98
CA GLY A 260 -9.30 -30.55 41.99
C GLY A 260 -7.83 -30.47 41.56
N LEU A 261 -6.99 -29.73 42.29
CA LEU A 261 -5.59 -29.50 41.93
C LEU A 261 -4.65 -30.64 42.35
N ILE A 262 -5.16 -31.59 43.16
CA ILE A 262 -4.43 -32.78 43.59
C ILE A 262 -5.33 -34.00 43.52
N SER A 263 -4.75 -35.15 43.18
CA SER A 263 -5.47 -36.42 43.14
C SER A 263 -5.74 -36.97 44.54
N GLN A 264 -6.74 -37.85 44.66
CA GLN A 264 -7.07 -38.48 45.95
C GLN A 264 -5.91 -39.30 46.54
N LYS A 265 -5.06 -39.88 45.69
CA LYS A 265 -3.87 -40.61 46.07
C LYS A 265 -2.79 -39.69 46.67
N GLU A 266 -2.57 -38.52 46.05
CA GLU A 266 -1.62 -37.51 46.55
C GLU A 266 -2.10 -36.87 47.85
N TYR A 267 -3.39 -36.58 47.96
CA TYR A 267 -4.00 -36.09 49.20
C TYR A 267 -3.77 -37.05 50.38
N ALA A 268 -4.02 -38.35 50.18
CA ALA A 268 -3.85 -39.35 51.23
C ALA A 268 -2.37 -39.50 51.68
N ALA A 269 -1.44 -39.49 50.72
CA ALA A 269 -0.01 -39.56 51.01
C ALA A 269 0.48 -38.33 51.80
N LYS A 270 0.06 -37.13 51.39
CA LYS A 270 0.47 -35.88 52.04
C LYS A 270 -0.18 -35.68 53.41
N ARG A 271 -1.44 -36.08 53.59
CA ARG A 271 -2.11 -36.07 54.90
C ARG A 271 -1.40 -36.98 55.90
N ARG A 272 -0.97 -38.17 55.46
CA ARG A 272 -0.21 -39.10 56.31
C ARG A 272 1.17 -38.53 56.69
N GLN A 273 1.87 -37.94 55.72
CA GLN A 273 3.16 -37.29 55.96
C GLN A 273 3.07 -36.12 56.98
N ILE A 274 1.95 -35.40 56.98
CA ILE A 274 1.72 -34.29 57.93
C ILE A 274 1.39 -34.80 59.33
N ILE A 275 0.61 -35.90 59.45
CA ILE A 275 0.28 -36.52 60.74
C ILE A 275 1.49 -37.25 61.34
N ASP A 276 2.33 -37.88 60.51
CA ASP A 276 3.57 -38.53 60.98
C ASP A 276 4.66 -37.49 61.36
N SER A 277 4.47 -36.22 60.99
CA SER A 277 5.36 -35.10 61.38
C SER A 277 4.89 -34.33 62.63
N PHE A 278 3.84 -34.83 63.27
CA PHE A 278 3.31 -34.36 64.56
C PHE A 278 4.08 -35.02 65.71
#